data_AF-A0A7V0ITH8-F1
#
_entry.id   AF-A0A7V0ITH8-F1
#
_cell.length_a   1.000
_cell.length_b   1.000
_cell.length_c   1.000
_cell.angle_alpha   90.00
_cell.angle_beta   90.00
_cell.angle_gamma   90.00
#
_symmetry.space_group_name_H-M   'P 1'
#
loop_
_entity.id
_entity.type
_entity.pdbx_description
1 polymer ?
#
loop_
_entity_poly.entity_id
_entity_poly.type
_entity_poly.pdbx_seq_one_letter_code
_entity_poly.pdbx_strand_id
1 'polypeptide(L)'
;MRLPQTAVTGLLLLIAVPSVALAQVPPPPDGADALNDLYRGKAYSPYAGRNFPSRVLWGDTHLHTSYSIDAGAFGNRLGLDDAYR
;
A
#
# COMPACT_ATOMS: atom_id res chain seq x y z
N MET A 1 10.17 -42.34 -13.37
CA MET A 1 10.56 -41.65 -12.13
C MET A 1 9.53 -40.57 -11.82
N ARG A 2 8.82 -40.66 -10.70
CA ARG A 2 7.82 -39.65 -10.26
C ARG A 2 8.47 -38.80 -9.17
N LEU A 3 8.58 -37.48 -9.38
CA LEU A 3 9.08 -36.54 -8.39
C LEU A 3 8.06 -36.41 -7.24
N PRO A 4 8.49 -36.39 -5.96
CA PRO A 4 7.58 -36.27 -4.82
C PRO A 4 6.97 -34.86 -4.75
N GLN A 5 5.64 -34.80 -4.59
CA GLN A 5 4.83 -33.57 -4.56
C GLN A 5 5.10 -32.64 -3.36
N THR A 6 5.98 -33.03 -2.43
CA THR A 6 6.32 -32.23 -1.24
C THR A 6 7.23 -31.04 -1.53
N ALA A 7 7.84 -30.96 -2.71
CA ALA A 7 8.68 -29.82 -3.11
C ALA A 7 7.87 -28.62 -3.64
N VAL A 8 6.60 -28.80 -3.99
CA VAL A 8 5.79 -27.75 -4.65
C VAL A 8 5.13 -26.81 -3.63
N THR A 9 4.88 -27.26 -2.40
CA THR A 9 4.18 -26.49 -1.36
C THR A 9 5.06 -25.44 -0.67
N GLY A 10 6.39 -25.53 -0.76
CA GLY A 10 7.31 -24.56 -0.13
C GLY A 10 7.57 -23.30 -0.97
N LEU A 11 7.30 -23.34 -2.27
CA LEU A 11 7.67 -22.26 -3.21
C LEU A 11 6.64 -21.13 -3.29
N LEU A 12 5.39 -21.38 -2.86
CA LEU A 12 4.29 -20.40 -2.95
C LEU A 12 4.23 -19.40 -1.79
N LEU A 13 5.01 -19.58 -0.71
CA LEU A 13 5.01 -18.66 0.43
C LEU A 13 5.99 -17.47 0.29
N LEU A 14 6.73 -17.38 -0.81
CA LEU A 14 7.82 -16.42 -0.99
C LEU A 14 7.47 -15.14 -1.77
N ILE A 15 6.20 -14.93 -2.15
CA ILE A 15 5.81 -13.78 -3.01
C ILE A 15 4.98 -12.72 -2.25
N ALA A 16 4.88 -12.80 -0.92
CA ALA A 16 4.38 -11.69 -0.11
C ALA A 16 5.53 -10.75 0.28
N VAL A 17 6.29 -10.26 -0.70
CA VAL A 17 7.10 -9.06 -0.49
C VAL A 17 6.11 -7.90 -0.61
N PRO A 18 5.78 -7.16 0.46
CA PRO A 18 5.07 -5.91 0.27
C PRO A 18 5.98 -5.08 -0.63
N SER A 19 5.48 -4.68 -1.80
CA SER A 19 6.16 -3.74 -2.68
C SER A 19 6.41 -2.47 -1.87
N VAL A 20 7.57 -2.41 -1.22
CA VAL A 20 8.03 -1.22 -0.52
C VAL A 20 8.11 -0.16 -1.60
N ALA A 21 7.31 0.88 -1.45
CA ALA A 21 7.04 1.90 -2.44
C ALA A 21 8.30 2.31 -3.23
N LEU A 22 8.44 1.82 -4.46
CA LEU A 22 9.46 2.28 -5.42
C LEU A 22 9.21 3.70 -5.94
N ALA A 23 8.36 4.48 -5.25
CA ALA A 23 8.07 5.87 -5.54
C ALA A 23 8.96 6.84 -4.72
N GLN A 24 9.89 6.34 -3.91
CA GLN A 24 10.82 7.20 -3.19
C GLN A 24 11.90 7.68 -4.15
N VAL A 25 11.84 8.96 -4.51
CA VAL A 25 13.00 9.66 -5.09
C VAL A 25 14.15 9.51 -4.09
N PRO A 26 15.32 8.98 -4.49
CA PRO A 26 16.44 8.82 -3.59
C PRO A 26 16.84 10.19 -3.01
N PRO A 27 17.32 10.24 -1.76
CA PRO A 27 17.77 11.50 -1.18
C PRO A 27 18.89 12.10 -2.05
N PRO A 28 19.01 13.44 -2.13
CA PRO A 28 20.10 14.08 -2.84
C PRO A 28 21.47 13.57 -2.36
N PRO A 29 22.49 13.48 -3.23
CA PRO A 29 23.84 13.01 -2.87
C PRO A 29 24.49 13.79 -1.71
N ASP A 30 24.10 15.05 -1.60
CA ASP A 30 24.49 16.11 -0.68
C ASP A 30 23.48 16.31 0.47
N GLY A 31 22.47 15.44 0.58
CA GLY A 31 21.55 15.39 1.70
C GLY A 31 20.80 16.70 1.94
N ALA A 32 20.88 17.23 3.16
CA ALA A 32 20.21 18.48 3.52
C ALA A 32 20.88 19.73 2.90
N ASP A 33 22.11 19.60 2.42
CA ASP A 33 22.93 20.71 1.91
C ASP A 33 22.76 20.95 0.41
N ALA A 34 21.98 20.11 -0.27
CA ALA A 34 21.77 20.13 -1.72
C ALA A 34 21.25 21.45 -2.30
N LEU A 35 20.74 22.35 -1.44
CA LEU A 35 20.14 23.62 -1.83
C LEU A 35 20.88 24.85 -1.29
N ASN A 36 22.02 24.66 -0.60
CA ASN A 36 22.72 25.75 0.08
C ASN A 36 23.25 26.83 -0.88
N ASP A 37 23.60 26.45 -2.12
CA ASP A 37 24.08 27.39 -3.15
C ASP A 37 22.95 28.28 -3.70
N LEU A 38 21.70 27.79 -3.67
CA LEU A 38 20.52 28.47 -4.20
C LEU A 38 19.78 29.30 -3.14
N TYR A 39 19.85 28.90 -1.87
CA TYR A 39 19.15 29.54 -0.77
C TYR A 39 20.11 29.90 0.36
N ARG A 40 20.23 31.19 0.67
CA ARG A 40 20.98 31.66 1.84
C ARG A 40 20.16 31.41 3.11
N GLY A 41 20.26 30.21 3.68
CA GLY A 41 19.60 29.81 4.92
C GLY A 41 19.27 28.31 4.96
N LYS A 42 18.63 27.84 6.04
CA LYS A 42 18.19 26.44 6.14
C LYS A 42 17.11 26.16 5.09
N ALA A 43 17.34 25.15 4.25
CA ALA A 43 16.35 24.69 3.29
C ALA A 43 15.03 24.30 4.00
N TYR A 44 13.90 24.83 3.52
CA TYR A 44 12.57 24.57 4.06
C TYR A 44 11.74 23.78 3.05
N SER A 45 11.14 22.68 3.51
CA SER A 45 10.11 21.95 2.77
C SER A 45 8.84 21.88 3.61
N PRO A 46 7.71 22.44 3.17
CA PRO A 46 6.43 22.33 3.87
C PRO A 46 5.93 20.89 4.04
N TYR A 47 6.47 19.96 3.23
CA TYR A 47 6.04 18.57 3.16
C TYR A 47 7.00 17.61 3.89
N ALA A 48 8.20 18.06 4.25
CA ALA A 48 9.18 17.22 4.95
C ALA A 48 8.64 16.78 6.32
N GLY A 49 8.81 15.49 6.64
CA GLY A 49 8.38 14.91 7.92
C GLY A 49 6.86 14.78 8.10
N ARG A 50 6.06 15.00 7.05
CA ARG A 50 4.61 14.85 7.12
C ARG A 50 4.21 13.39 7.27
N ASN A 51 3.58 13.07 8.39
CA ASN A 51 3.09 11.72 8.71
C ASN A 51 1.55 11.65 8.84
N PHE A 52 0.85 12.67 8.35
CA PHE A 52 -0.61 12.74 8.36
C PHE A 52 -1.19 12.71 6.94
N PRO A 53 -2.40 12.15 6.73
CA PRO A 53 -3.07 12.17 5.44
C PRO A 53 -3.32 13.62 4.98
N SER A 54 -3.00 13.92 3.72
CA SER A 54 -3.21 15.25 3.13
C SER A 54 -4.25 15.27 2.02
N ARG A 55 -4.80 14.09 1.68
CA ARG A 55 -5.89 13.94 0.71
C ARG A 55 -7.13 13.49 1.45
N VAL A 56 -8.22 14.22 1.24
CA VAL A 56 -9.56 13.76 1.63
C VAL A 56 -9.99 12.74 0.57
N LEU A 57 -10.12 11.48 0.97
CA LEU A 57 -10.69 10.43 0.15
C LEU A 57 -12.13 10.20 0.62
N TRP A 58 -13.04 9.98 -0.32
CA TRP A 58 -14.45 9.74 -0.06
C TRP A 58 -14.80 8.29 -0.37
N GLY A 59 -15.70 7.71 0.41
CA GLY A 59 -16.14 6.32 0.29
C GLY A 59 -16.25 5.64 1.65
N ASP A 60 -16.83 4.44 1.66
CA ASP A 60 -16.88 3.60 2.85
C ASP A 60 -15.54 2.89 3.07
N THR A 61 -15.02 2.97 4.29
CA THR A 61 -13.79 2.25 4.69
C THR A 61 -14.08 0.84 5.17
N HIS A 62 -15.35 0.49 5.37
CA HIS A 62 -15.78 -0.79 5.91
C HIS A 62 -17.06 -1.23 5.20
N LEU A 63 -16.90 -2.11 4.21
CA LEU A 63 -17.98 -2.64 3.39
C LEU A 63 -18.10 -4.15 3.61
N HIS A 64 -19.30 -4.62 3.90
CA HIS A 64 -19.60 -6.06 3.94
C HIS A 64 -20.26 -6.49 2.63
N THR A 65 -19.79 -7.60 2.07
CA THR A 65 -20.42 -8.25 0.91
C THR A 65 -21.15 -9.51 1.36
N SER A 66 -21.85 -10.17 0.45
CA SER A 66 -22.49 -11.47 0.69
C SER A 66 -21.50 -12.57 1.09
N TYR A 67 -20.19 -12.32 0.95
CA TYR A 67 -19.14 -13.25 1.37
C TYR A 67 -18.85 -13.21 2.89
N SER A 68 -19.30 -12.16 3.59
CA SER A 68 -19.27 -12.14 5.06
C SER A 68 -20.35 -13.08 5.60
N ILE A 69 -20.02 -13.93 6.57
CA ILE A 69 -20.95 -14.94 7.11
C ILE A 69 -22.21 -14.27 7.66
N ASP A 70 -22.05 -13.26 8.51
CA ASP A 70 -23.14 -12.50 9.09
C ASP A 70 -23.92 -11.73 8.02
N ALA A 71 -23.26 -10.93 7.18
CA ALA A 71 -23.96 -10.14 6.19
C ALA A 71 -24.74 -11.02 5.19
N GLY A 72 -24.12 -12.08 4.67
CA GLY A 72 -24.76 -13.05 3.79
C GLY A 72 -25.90 -13.80 4.48
N ALA A 73 -25.70 -14.28 5.71
CA ALA A 73 -26.75 -14.98 6.48
C ALA A 73 -27.95 -14.07 6.80
N PHE A 74 -27.73 -12.77 6.94
CA PHE A 74 -28.79 -11.77 7.15
C PHE A 74 -29.34 -11.18 5.83
N GLY A 75 -29.02 -11.79 4.68
CA GLY A 75 -29.65 -11.49 3.40
C GLY A 75 -28.99 -10.39 2.57
N ASN A 76 -27.76 -10.00 2.88
CA ASN A 76 -26.96 -9.16 1.98
C ASN A 76 -26.68 -9.91 0.67
N ARG A 77 -26.92 -9.25 -0.46
CA ARG A 77 -26.74 -9.82 -1.81
C ARG A 77 -25.66 -9.12 -2.62
N LEU A 78 -24.99 -8.11 -2.07
CA LEU A 78 -23.92 -7.39 -2.76
C LEU A 78 -22.73 -8.33 -3.02
N GLY A 79 -22.41 -8.58 -4.29
CA GLY A 79 -21.25 -9.37 -4.72
C GLY A 79 -19.96 -8.55 -4.75
N LEU A 80 -18.82 -9.23 -4.89
CA LEU A 80 -17.51 -8.56 -4.94
C LEU A 80 -17.37 -7.66 -6.18
N ASP A 81 -17.77 -8.14 -7.36
CA ASP A 81 -17.64 -7.36 -8.60
C ASP A 81 -18.42 -6.05 -8.55
N ASP A 82 -19.63 -6.07 -7.98
CA ASP A 82 -20.45 -4.88 -7.81
C ASP A 82 -19.95 -3.98 -6.69
N ALA A 83 -19.28 -4.53 -5.67
CA ALA A 83 -18.64 -3.75 -4.61
C ALA A 83 -17.37 -3.00 -5.09
N TYR A 84 -16.74 -3.44 -6.17
CA TYR A 84 -15.53 -2.82 -6.75
C TYR A 84 -15.83 -1.72 -7.80
N ARG A 85 -17.09 -1.59 -8.24
CA ARG A 85 -17.52 -0.58 -9.21
C ARG A 85 -17.95 0.71 -8.52
#